data_AF-A0AAV4EFA7-F1
#
_entry.id   AF-A0AAV4EFA7-F1
#
_cell.length_a   1.000
_cell.length_b   1.000
_cell.length_c   1.000
_cell.angle_alpha   90.00
_cell.angle_beta   90.00
_cell.angle_gamma   90.00
#
_symmetry.space_group_name_H-M   'P 1'
#
loop_
_entity.id
_entity.type
_entity.pdbx_description
1 polymer ?
#
loop_
_entity_poly.entity_id
_entity_poly.type
_entity_poly.pdbx_seq_one_letter_code
_entity_poly.pdbx_strand_id
1 'polypeptide(L)'
;MVALRGNGSVLLSGLREETTYHFLVRAKLGEARKSAVVSVMTPAAAVEVVEVVVVVVVVIVVVVVVVVEVVLIVVVVGLAVVVMVVVLVVVVIIVVAAREILVVVLVVIVVTIEVTLEEIVEIDIANN
;
A
#
# COMPACT_ATOMS: atom_id res chain seq x y z
N MET A 1 -10.85 -76.72 11.43
CA MET A 1 -10.65 -76.43 9.99
C MET A 1 -11.58 -75.27 9.63
N VAL A 2 -11.07 -74.05 9.53
CA VAL A 2 -11.89 -72.85 9.28
C VAL A 2 -11.84 -72.55 7.79
N ALA A 3 -12.95 -72.81 7.09
CA ALA A 3 -13.12 -72.38 5.72
C ALA A 3 -13.40 -70.88 5.71
N LEU A 4 -12.45 -70.07 5.26
CA LEU A 4 -12.70 -68.66 4.92
C LEU A 4 -13.55 -68.63 3.64
N ARG A 5 -14.88 -68.61 3.80
CA ARG A 5 -15.82 -68.27 2.73
C ARG A 5 -15.91 -66.74 2.65
N GLY A 6 -15.12 -66.11 1.77
CA GLY A 6 -15.23 -64.68 1.52
C GLY A 6 -14.09 -64.10 0.69
N ASN A 7 -14.31 -62.91 0.13
CA ASN A 7 -13.26 -62.11 -0.50
C ASN A 7 -12.38 -61.54 0.60
N GLY A 8 -11.15 -62.05 0.76
CA GLY A 8 -10.18 -61.47 1.69
C GLY A 8 -9.64 -60.14 1.16
N SER A 9 -9.72 -59.09 1.96
CA SER A 9 -9.15 -57.77 1.64
C SER A 9 -8.02 -57.41 2.60
N VAL A 10 -6.93 -56.83 2.09
CA VAL A 10 -5.81 -56.31 2.89
C VAL A 10 -5.61 -54.84 2.55
N LEU A 11 -5.59 -53.98 3.57
CA LEU A 11 -5.27 -52.57 3.43
C LEU A 11 -3.76 -52.39 3.60
N LEU A 12 -3.10 -51.77 2.63
CA LEU A 12 -1.69 -51.41 2.69
C LEU A 12 -1.58 -49.88 2.85
N SER A 13 -0.88 -49.44 3.88
CA SER A 13 -0.65 -48.03 4.20
C SER A 13 0.85 -47.70 4.20
N GLY A 14 1.21 -46.43 4.00
CA GLY A 14 2.61 -45.98 4.00
C GLY A 14 3.37 -46.34 2.72
N LEU A 15 2.66 -46.57 1.62
CA LEU A 15 3.28 -46.70 0.29
C LEU A 15 3.72 -45.32 -0.20
N ARG A 16 4.86 -45.27 -0.89
CA ARG A 16 5.35 -44.06 -1.55
C ARG A 16 4.42 -43.73 -2.72
N GLU A 17 4.11 -42.46 -2.89
CA GLU A 17 3.30 -41.96 -4.00
C GLU A 17 4.04 -42.12 -5.34
N GLU A 18 3.29 -42.08 -6.45
CA GLU A 18 3.79 -42.25 -7.82
C GLU A 18 4.70 -43.47 -8.03
N THR A 19 4.48 -44.53 -7.26
CA THR A 19 5.32 -45.73 -7.27
C THR A 19 4.50 -46.93 -7.71
N THR A 20 4.99 -47.64 -8.72
CA THR A 20 4.38 -48.90 -9.16
C THR A 20 4.82 -50.02 -8.21
N TYR A 21 3.86 -50.61 -7.50
CA TYR A 21 4.09 -51.76 -6.64
C TYR A 21 3.62 -53.04 -7.31
N HIS A 22 4.40 -54.11 -7.13
CA HIS A 22 4.09 -55.44 -7.63
C HIS A 22 3.71 -56.35 -6.47
N PHE A 23 2.50 -56.91 -6.50
CA PHE A 23 1.96 -57.76 -5.46
C PHE A 23 1.81 -59.20 -5.95
N LEU A 24 2.08 -60.14 -5.04
CA LEU A 24 1.92 -61.57 -5.22
C LEU A 24 1.28 -62.16 -3.96
N VAL A 25 0.20 -62.92 -4.14
CA VAL A 25 -0.53 -63.58 -3.06
C VAL A 25 -0.21 -65.07 -3.07
N ARG A 26 0.07 -65.63 -1.89
CA ARG A 26 0.35 -67.06 -1.71
C ARG A 26 -0.50 -67.62 -0.58
N ALA A 27 -1.22 -68.71 -0.84
CA ALA A 27 -1.92 -69.45 0.20
C ALA A 27 -0.91 -70.16 1.13
N LYS A 28 -1.13 -70.08 2.44
CA LYS A 28 -0.24 -70.66 3.47
C LYS A 28 -0.45 -72.17 3.68
N LEU A 29 -1.61 -72.72 3.32
CA LEU A 29 -1.99 -74.13 3.49
C LEU A 29 -2.43 -74.74 2.16
N GLY A 30 -1.86 -75.89 1.77
CA GLY A 30 -2.11 -76.58 0.50
C GLY A 30 -1.10 -76.23 -0.59
N GLU A 31 -0.91 -77.13 -1.56
CA GLU A 31 0.08 -76.99 -2.63
C GLU A 31 0.10 -75.58 -3.22
N ALA A 32 1.28 -74.96 -3.18
CA ALA A 32 1.50 -73.53 -3.30
C ALA A 32 1.17 -72.98 -4.69
N ARG A 33 -0.11 -72.73 -4.99
CA ARG A 33 -0.51 -71.92 -6.14
C ARG A 33 -0.20 -70.45 -5.86
N LYS A 34 0.72 -69.87 -6.63
CA LYS A 34 0.99 -68.42 -6.64
C LYS A 34 -0.07 -67.73 -7.48
N SER A 35 -0.53 -66.55 -7.06
CA SER A 35 -1.33 -65.68 -7.94
C SER A 35 -0.49 -65.14 -9.10
N ALA A 36 -1.15 -64.61 -10.13
CA ALA A 36 -0.50 -63.71 -11.07
C ALA A 36 0.03 -62.46 -10.34
N VAL A 37 1.11 -61.86 -10.88
CA VAL A 37 1.64 -60.58 -10.38
C VAL A 37 0.66 -59.49 -10.77
N VAL A 38 0.22 -58.70 -9.79
CA VAL A 38 -0.62 -57.52 -10.02
C VAL A 38 0.21 -56.28 -9.76
N SER A 39 0.18 -55.34 -10.71
CA SER A 39 0.87 -54.07 -10.60
C SER A 39 -0.15 -52.98 -10.31
N VAL A 40 0.08 -52.20 -9.25
CA VAL A 40 -0.76 -51.05 -8.90
C VAL A 40 0.15 -49.84 -8.71
N MET A 41 -0.18 -48.74 -9.37
CA MET A 41 0.50 -47.46 -9.19
C MET A 41 -0.23 -46.67 -8.10
N THR A 42 0.51 -46.18 -7.11
CA THR A 42 -0.04 -45.25 -6.12
C THR A 42 -0.33 -43.90 -6.79
N PRO A 43 -1.40 -43.19 -6.39
CA PRO A 43 -1.67 -41.84 -6.89
C PRO A 43 -0.55 -40.88 -6.49
N ALA A 44 -0.47 -39.76 -7.19
CA ALA A 44 0.42 -38.67 -6.83
C ALA A 44 0.02 -38.05 -5.49
N ALA A 45 1.00 -37.49 -4.79
CA ALA A 45 0.78 -36.64 -3.64
C ALA A 45 -0.22 -35.54 -4.00
N ALA A 46 -1.18 -35.29 -3.13
CA ALA A 46 -1.88 -34.01 -3.19
C ALA A 46 -0.86 -32.92 -2.87
N VAL A 47 -0.43 -32.16 -3.89
CA VAL A 47 0.46 -31.01 -3.69
C VAL A 47 -0.24 -30.06 -2.72
N GLU A 48 0.37 -29.80 -1.57
CA GLU A 48 -0.16 -28.85 -0.59
C GLU A 48 -0.06 -27.43 -1.18
N VAL A 49 -1.14 -26.95 -1.79
CA VAL A 49 -1.24 -25.61 -2.42
C VAL A 49 -1.16 -24.47 -1.38
N VAL A 50 -1.06 -24.80 -0.09
CA VAL A 50 -1.15 -23.85 1.03
C VAL A 50 0.03 -22.88 1.04
N GLU A 51 1.26 -23.33 0.79
CA GLU A 51 2.44 -22.46 0.85
C GLU A 51 2.42 -21.37 -0.24
N VAL A 52 2.03 -21.74 -1.46
CA VAL A 52 1.96 -20.79 -2.59
C VAL A 52 0.88 -19.73 -2.33
N VAL A 53 -0.29 -20.13 -1.83
CA VAL A 53 -1.38 -19.19 -1.52
C VAL A 53 -0.96 -18.20 -0.43
N VAL A 54 -0.29 -18.67 0.62
CA VAL A 54 0.20 -17.79 1.70
C VAL A 54 1.19 -16.76 1.16
N VAL A 55 2.16 -17.18 0.33
CA VAL A 55 3.13 -16.25 -0.27
C VAL A 55 2.43 -15.20 -1.14
N VAL A 56 1.49 -15.62 -1.99
CA VAL A 56 0.72 -14.71 -2.85
C VAL A 56 -0.08 -13.70 -2.01
N VAL A 57 -0.74 -14.16 -0.95
CA VAL A 57 -1.50 -13.28 -0.05
C VAL A 57 -0.58 -12.28 0.64
N VAL A 58 0.58 -12.71 1.15
CA VAL A 58 1.57 -11.81 1.78
C VAL A 58 2.06 -10.76 0.79
N VAL A 59 2.39 -11.15 -0.44
CA VAL A 59 2.82 -10.20 -1.49
C VAL A 59 1.73 -9.19 -1.78
N ILE A 60 0.46 -9.61 -1.91
CA ILE A 60 -0.67 -8.70 -2.13
C ILE A 60 -0.80 -7.71 -0.98
N VAL A 61 -0.72 -8.18 0.27
CA VAL A 61 -0.80 -7.32 1.46
C VAL A 61 0.33 -6.28 1.45
N VAL A 62 1.56 -6.70 1.17
CA VAL A 62 2.72 -5.79 1.09
C VAL A 62 2.50 -4.73 0.00
N VAL A 63 2.05 -5.14 -1.19
CA VAL A 63 1.77 -4.20 -2.29
C VAL A 63 0.68 -3.19 -1.88
N VAL A 64 -0.41 -3.65 -1.25
CA VAL A 64 -1.48 -2.76 -0.78
C VAL A 64 -0.95 -1.75 0.24
N VAL A 65 -0.14 -2.19 1.21
CA VAL A 65 0.44 -1.30 2.22
C VAL A 65 1.32 -0.23 1.56
N VAL A 66 2.20 -0.62 0.62
CA VAL A 66 3.06 0.32 -0.10
C VAL A 66 2.23 1.33 -0.91
N VAL A 67 1.18 0.88 -1.60
CA VAL A 67 0.29 1.79 -2.35
C VAL A 67 -0.39 2.80 -1.43
N VAL A 68 -0.88 2.37 -0.27
CA VAL A 68 -1.51 3.26 0.72
C VAL A 68 -0.51 4.30 1.23
N GLU A 69 0.72 3.89 1.56
CA GLU A 69 1.77 4.80 2.01
C GLU A 69 2.13 5.85 0.96
N VAL A 70 2.32 5.43 -0.30
CA VAL A 70 2.60 6.34 -1.42
C VAL A 70 1.46 7.34 -1.61
N VAL A 71 0.21 6.89 -1.57
CA VAL A 71 -0.96 7.79 -1.68
C VAL A 71 -0.97 8.81 -0.54
N LEU A 72 -0.70 8.38 0.69
CA LEU A 72 -0.66 9.29 1.85
C LEU A 72 0.46 10.34 1.71
N ILE A 73 1.65 9.94 1.25
CA ILE A 73 2.76 10.86 0.98
C ILE A 73 2.35 11.90 -0.07
N VAL A 74 1.75 11.48 -1.18
CA VAL A 74 1.30 12.39 -2.25
C VAL A 74 0.28 13.40 -1.72
N VAL A 75 -0.68 12.95 -0.90
CA VAL A 75 -1.70 13.83 -0.30
C VAL A 75 -1.05 14.85 0.64
N VAL A 76 -0.15 14.42 1.52
CA VAL A 76 0.54 15.30 2.47
C VAL A 76 1.40 16.35 1.74
N VAL A 77 2.17 15.92 0.73
CA VAL A 77 2.99 16.83 -0.08
C VAL A 77 2.11 17.81 -0.85
N GLY A 78 1.02 17.34 -1.46
CA GLY A 78 0.06 18.20 -2.16
C GLY A 78 -0.53 19.26 -1.25
N LEU A 79 -0.95 18.87 -0.04
CA LEU A 79 -1.48 19.80 0.96
C LEU A 79 -0.43 20.83 1.41
N ALA A 80 0.81 20.40 1.65
CA ALA A 80 1.89 21.29 2.04
C ALA A 80 2.19 22.35 0.96
N VAL A 81 2.17 21.96 -0.32
CA VAL A 81 2.35 22.89 -1.45
C VAL A 81 1.20 23.89 -1.50
N VAL A 82 -0.05 23.45 -1.34
CA VAL A 82 -1.22 24.36 -1.31
C VAL A 82 -1.09 25.37 -0.18
N VAL A 83 -0.74 24.92 1.03
CA VAL A 83 -0.53 25.82 2.18
C VAL A 83 0.59 26.82 1.90
N MET A 84 1.72 26.37 1.35
CA MET A 84 2.83 27.26 0.98
C MET A 84 2.39 28.34 -0.01
N VAL A 85 1.62 27.97 -1.05
CA VAL A 85 1.10 28.92 -2.04
C VAL A 85 0.14 29.93 -1.40
N VAL A 86 -0.76 29.48 -0.53
CA VAL A 86 -1.69 30.36 0.18
C VAL A 86 -0.93 31.37 1.04
N VAL A 87 0.06 30.90 1.80
CA VAL A 87 0.92 31.78 2.63
C VAL A 87 1.63 32.81 1.75
N LEU A 88 2.20 32.38 0.62
CA LEU A 88 2.87 33.28 -0.31
C LEU A 88 1.92 34.36 -0.85
N VAL A 89 0.71 33.98 -1.26
CA VAL A 89 -0.32 34.93 -1.73
C VAL A 89 -0.68 35.93 -0.64
N VAL A 90 -0.89 35.47 0.60
CA VAL A 90 -1.19 36.36 1.74
C VAL A 90 -0.04 37.34 1.98
N VAL A 91 1.20 36.88 1.93
CA VAL A 91 2.39 37.75 2.09
C VAL A 91 2.42 38.81 0.98
N VAL A 92 2.18 38.43 -0.28
CA VAL A 92 2.14 39.36 -1.41
C VAL A 92 1.04 40.42 -1.20
N ILE A 93 -0.16 40.01 -0.78
CA ILE A 93 -1.27 40.94 -0.49
C ILE A 93 -0.87 41.94 0.61
N ILE A 94 -0.25 41.46 1.69
CA ILE A 94 0.20 42.32 2.80
C ILE A 94 1.25 43.33 2.32
N VAL A 95 2.22 42.90 1.50
CA VAL A 95 3.27 43.78 0.97
C VAL A 95 2.68 44.85 0.04
N VAL A 96 1.75 44.47 -0.83
CA VAL A 96 1.07 45.42 -1.73
C VAL A 96 0.26 46.43 -0.91
N ALA A 97 -0.54 45.97 0.06
CA ALA A 97 -1.31 46.85 0.93
C ALA A 97 -0.41 47.82 1.71
N ALA A 98 0.71 47.33 2.27
CA ALA A 98 1.67 48.16 2.97
C ALA A 98 2.28 49.24 2.07
N ARG A 99 2.60 48.89 0.81
CA ARG A 99 3.11 49.84 -0.18
C ARG A 99 2.08 50.93 -0.51
N GLU A 100 0.81 50.55 -0.72
CA GLU A 100 -0.26 51.51 -1.01
C GLU A 100 -0.50 52.46 0.16
N ILE A 101 -0.56 51.93 1.40
CA ILE A 101 -0.70 52.74 2.61
C ILE A 101 0.47 53.73 2.73
N LEU A 102 1.70 53.28 2.51
CA LEU A 102 2.89 54.15 2.57
C LEU A 102 2.81 55.31 1.57
N VAL A 103 2.35 55.04 0.34
CA VAL A 103 2.18 56.08 -0.69
C VAL A 103 1.12 57.09 -0.25
N VAL A 104 -0.03 56.62 0.25
CA VAL A 104 -1.10 57.51 0.75
C VAL A 104 -0.58 58.39 1.89
N VAL A 105 0.11 57.79 2.87
CA VAL A 105 0.70 58.54 4.00
C VAL A 105 1.69 59.60 3.51
N LEU A 106 2.55 59.26 2.56
CA LEU A 106 3.52 60.21 2.00
C LEU A 106 2.84 61.38 1.28
N VAL A 107 1.79 61.11 0.50
CA VAL A 107 0.98 62.16 -0.16
C VAL A 107 0.34 63.08 0.87
N VAL A 108 -0.26 62.52 1.93
CA VAL A 108 -0.88 63.31 3.00
C VAL A 108 0.14 64.22 3.70
N ILE A 109 1.34 63.70 3.99
CA ILE A 109 2.41 64.49 4.60
C ILE A 109 2.83 65.64 3.69
N VAL A 110 3.05 65.38 2.40
CA VAL A 110 3.45 66.42 1.43
C VAL A 110 2.40 67.52 1.35
N VAL A 111 1.13 67.17 1.21
CA VAL A 111 0.01 68.13 1.15
C VAL A 111 -0.08 68.95 2.45
N THR A 112 0.09 68.29 3.61
CA THR A 112 0.05 68.99 4.90
C THR A 112 1.19 70.00 5.01
N ILE A 113 2.40 69.63 4.59
CA ILE A 113 3.56 70.54 4.60
C ILE A 113 3.31 71.74 3.68
N GLU A 114 2.81 71.50 2.46
CA GLU A 114 2.50 72.56 1.49
C GLU A 114 1.52 73.59 2.07
N VAL A 115 0.40 73.13 2.64
CA VAL A 115 -0.59 74.00 3.29
C VAL A 115 0.01 74.79 4.45
N THR A 116 0.82 74.14 5.31
CA THR A 116 1.43 74.85 6.45
C THR A 116 2.46 75.90 6.01
N LEU A 117 3.15 75.69 4.88
CA LEU A 117 4.09 76.65 4.34
C LEU A 117 3.37 77.88 3.77
N GLU A 118 2.24 77.68 3.09
CA GLU A 118 1.40 78.78 2.59
C GLU A 118 0.92 79.67 3.75
N GLU A 119 0.43 79.08 4.84
CA GLU A 119 -0.01 79.83 6.03
C GLU A 119 1.12 80.65 6.67
N ILE A 120 2.33 80.08 6.77
CA ILE A 120 3.50 80.78 7.31
C ILE A 120 3.89 81.97 6.42
N VAL A 121 3.83 81.82 5.10
CA VAL A 121 4.16 82.91 4.15
C VAL A 121 3.14 84.04 4.25
N GLU A 122 1.84 83.75 4.38
CA GLU A 122 0.81 84.77 4.56
C GLU A 122 1.01 85.59 5.85
N ILE A 123 1.39 84.91 6.94
CA ILE A 123 1.67 85.57 8.23
C ILE A 123 2.89 86.50 8.14
N ASP A 124 3.95 86.10 7.43
CA ASP A 124 5.15 86.92 7.26
C ASP A 124 4.87 88.19 6.45
N ILE A 125 4.07 88.06 5.37
CA ILE A 125 3.63 89.20 4.55
C ILE A 125 2.75 90.17 5.36
N ALA A 126 1.89 89.66 6.23
CA ALA A 126 0.99 90.50 7.03
C ALA A 126 1.71 91.32 8.13
N ASN A 127 2.90 90.90 8.55
CA ASN A 127 3.67 91.55 9.62
C ASN A 127 4.69 92.59 9.13
N ASN A 128 4.90 92.71 7.82
CA ASN A 128 5.92 93.55 7.19
C ASN A 128 5.29 94.75 6.47
#